data_AF-A0A0F9N9H1-F1
#
_entry.id   AF-A0A0F9N9H1-F1
#
_cell.length_a   1.000
_cell.length_b   1.000
_cell.length_c   1.000
_cell.angle_alpha   90.00
_cell.angle_beta   90.00
_cell.angle_gamma   90.00
#
_symmetry.space_group_name_H-M   'P 1'
#
loop_
_entity.id
_entity.type
_entity.pdbx_description
1 polymer ?
#
loop_
_entity_poly.entity_id
_entity_poly.type
_entity_poly.pdbx_seq_one_letter_code
_entity_poly.pdbx_strand_id
1 'polypeptide(L)'
;MLTTEQIKEVTKDNVINLRFHARAGQGGVTASNLCVEAFMGYGVCQPKFGAERMGAPTESYVRLSSNKDLVRTNEQVYGPHFVAVLDETLL
;
A
#
# COMPACT_ATOMS: atom_id res chain seq x y z
N MET A 1 8.92 17.19 11.37
CA MET A 1 8.84 15.80 10.89
C MET A 1 8.80 14.91 12.12
N LEU A 2 7.96 13.86 12.17
CA LEU A 2 7.96 12.93 13.31
C LEU A 2 9.30 12.21 13.38
N THR A 3 9.78 11.94 14.60
CA THR A 3 10.98 11.12 14.78
C THR A 3 10.69 9.64 14.48
N THR A 4 11.72 8.86 14.18
CA THR A 4 11.57 7.41 13.97
C THR A 4 10.92 6.72 15.16
N GLU A 5 11.24 7.15 16.38
CA GLU A 5 10.66 6.61 17.61
C GLU A 5 9.17 6.89 17.72
N GLN A 6 8.75 8.12 17.42
CA GLN A 6 7.34 8.50 17.39
C GLN A 6 6.55 7.71 16.34
N ILE A 7 7.13 7.49 15.16
CA ILE A 7 6.50 6.66 14.11
C ILE A 7 6.31 5.24 14.61
N LYS A 8 7.33 4.66 15.26
CA LYS A 8 7.25 3.30 15.80
C LYS A 8 6.20 3.16 16.88
N GLU A 9 6.12 4.13 17.78
CA GLU A 9 5.15 4.13 18.88
C GLU A 9 3.71 4.22 18.36
N VAL A 10 3.44 5.14 17.43
CA VAL A 10 2.10 5.28 16.82
C VAL A 10 1.68 4.04 16.03
N THR A 11 2.63 3.40 15.34
CA THR A 11 2.35 2.24 14.48
C THR A 11 2.52 0.89 15.18
N LYS A 12 2.78 0.87 16.48
CA LYS A 12 3.01 -0.37 17.24
C LYS A 12 1.74 -1.23 17.31
N ASP A 13 0.62 -0.62 17.67
CA ASP A 13 -0.65 -1.31 17.86
C ASP A 13 -1.64 -1.01 16.71
N ASN A 14 -1.18 -0.31 15.67
CA ASN A 14 -2.00 0.14 14.55
C ASN A 14 -1.43 -0.33 13.20
N VAL A 15 -2.32 -0.45 12.21
CA VAL A 15 -1.98 -0.72 10.82
C VAL A 15 -2.39 0.47 9.97
N ILE A 16 -1.47 0.96 9.14
CA ILE A 16 -1.79 1.93 8.11
C ILE A 16 -2.05 1.17 6.81
N ASN A 17 -3.32 1.12 6.43
CA ASN A 17 -3.76 0.58 5.14
C ASN A 17 -3.80 1.67 4.06
N LEU A 18 -3.17 1.42 2.91
CA LEU A 18 -3.24 2.25 1.71
C LEU A 18 -3.71 1.44 0.51
N ARG A 19 -4.33 2.13 -0.46
CA ARG A 19 -4.75 1.55 -1.74
C ARG A 19 -4.31 2.43 -2.90
N PHE A 20 -3.56 1.86 -3.83
CA PHE A 20 -3.13 2.51 -5.05
C PHE A 20 -4.00 2.03 -6.21
N HIS A 21 -4.49 2.98 -7.01
CA HIS A 21 -5.19 2.76 -8.27
C HIS A 21 -4.33 3.29 -9.40
N ALA A 22 -4.07 2.46 -10.40
CA ALA A 22 -3.29 2.81 -11.57
C ALA A 22 -3.76 2.01 -12.77
N ARG A 23 -3.18 2.24 -13.94
CA ARG A 23 -3.26 1.32 -15.07
C ARG A 23 -2.00 0.46 -15.16
N ALA A 24 -2.13 -0.73 -15.73
CA ALA A 24 -1.00 -1.60 -16.04
C ALA A 24 0.02 -0.84 -16.91
N GLY A 25 1.27 -0.76 -16.42
CA GLY A 25 2.36 0.00 -17.04
C GLY A 25 2.66 1.38 -16.42
N GLN A 26 1.80 1.92 -15.55
CA GLN A 26 2.01 3.23 -14.92
C GLN A 26 2.83 3.19 -13.62
N GLY A 27 3.31 2.01 -13.20
CA GLY A 27 4.15 1.87 -12.01
C GLY A 27 3.41 1.87 -10.67
N GLY A 28 2.08 1.69 -10.64
CA GLY A 28 1.31 1.65 -9.38
C GLY A 28 1.82 0.60 -8.37
N VAL A 29 2.15 -0.62 -8.84
CA VAL A 29 2.72 -1.67 -7.99
C VAL A 29 4.13 -1.30 -7.50
N THR A 30 4.93 -0.68 -8.36
CA THR A 30 6.27 -0.20 -8.01
C THR A 30 6.21 0.88 -6.93
N ALA A 31 5.29 1.84 -7.05
CA ALA A 31 5.07 2.88 -6.05
C ALA A 31 4.63 2.28 -4.70
N SER A 32 3.75 1.29 -4.72
CA SER A 32 3.34 0.55 -3.52
C SER A 32 4.50 -0.18 -2.84
N ASN A 33 5.35 -0.85 -3.61
CA ASN A 33 6.56 -1.50 -3.08
C ASN A 33 7.54 -0.47 -2.50
N LEU A 34 7.77 0.64 -3.20
CA LEU A 34 8.64 1.72 -2.71
C LEU A 34 8.10 2.31 -1.39
N CYS A 35 6.78 2.42 -1.24
CA CYS A 35 6.15 2.85 0.00
C CYS A 35 6.45 1.90 1.17
N VAL A 36 6.43 0.59 0.92
CA VAL A 36 6.83 -0.42 1.91
C VAL A 36 8.32 -0.32 2.25
N GLU A 37 9.19 -0.18 1.25
CA GLU A 37 10.65 -0.09 1.46
C GLU A 37 11.06 1.20 2.19
N ALA A 38 10.38 2.31 1.92
CA ALA A 38 10.63 3.59 2.59
C ALA A 38 10.14 3.62 4.05
N PHE A 39 9.28 2.69 4.46
CA PHE A 39 8.71 2.66 5.80
C PHE A 39 9.68 2.03 6.81
N MET A 40 9.94 2.74 7.92
CA MET A 40 10.81 2.26 9.00
C MET A 40 10.08 1.29 9.94
N GLY A 41 9.68 0.12 9.43
CA GLY A 41 8.97 -0.92 10.16
C GLY A 41 8.73 -2.15 9.30
N TYR A 42 7.58 -2.82 9.49
CA TYR A 42 7.14 -3.90 8.63
C TYR A 42 6.08 -3.41 7.66
N GLY A 43 6.12 -3.90 6.43
CA GLY A 43 5.06 -3.67 5.48
C GLY A 43 4.92 -4.79 4.48
N VAL A 44 3.74 -4.87 3.88
CA VAL A 44 3.45 -5.78 2.77
C VAL A 44 2.74 -5.02 1.67
N CYS A 45 3.11 -5.33 0.43
CA CYS A 45 2.43 -4.88 -0.77
C CYS A 45 1.75 -6.10 -1.40
N GLN A 46 0.45 -6.01 -1.61
CA GLN A 46 -0.34 -7.02 -2.29
C GLN A 46 -0.99 -6.42 -3.54
N PRO A 47 -0.43 -6.67 -4.74
CA PRO A 47 -1.09 -6.28 -5.97
C PRO A 47 -2.31 -7.17 -6.26
N LYS A 48 -3.31 -6.59 -6.92
CA LYS A 48 -4.46 -7.29 -7.48
C LYS A 48 -4.34 -7.29 -8.99
N PHE A 49 -4.04 -8.45 -9.53
CA PHE A 49 -3.98 -8.67 -10.97
C PHE A 49 -5.32 -9.23 -11.45
N GLY A 50 -5.93 -8.57 -12.44
CA GLY A 50 -7.11 -9.05 -13.15
C GLY A 50 -6.72 -9.77 -14.44
N ALA A 51 -7.49 -9.57 -15.51
CA ALA A 51 -7.03 -9.92 -16.85
C ALA A 51 -5.87 -8.99 -17.24
N GLU A 52 -4.63 -9.44 -17.03
CA GLU A 52 -3.41 -8.67 -17.28
C GLU A 52 -3.31 -8.28 -18.76
N ARG A 53 -3.67 -7.03 -19.04
CA ARG A 53 -3.57 -6.37 -20.35
C ARG A 53 -3.00 -4.99 -20.15
N MET A 54 -2.22 -4.50 -21.10
CA MET A 54 -1.69 -3.13 -21.07
C MET A 54 -2.84 -2.13 -20.93
N GLY A 55 -2.69 -1.16 -20.02
CA GLY A 55 -3.71 -0.14 -19.75
C GLY A 55 -4.92 -0.61 -18.95
N ALA A 56 -5.02 -1.89 -18.57
CA ALA A 56 -6.09 -2.37 -17.69
C ALA A 56 -6.01 -1.68 -16.30
N PRO A 57 -7.14 -1.35 -15.67
CA PRO A 57 -7.15 -0.89 -14.27
C PRO A 57 -6.49 -1.91 -13.34
N THR A 58 -5.61 -1.43 -12.48
CA THR A 58 -4.90 -2.22 -11.48
C THR A 58 -5.03 -1.58 -10.11
N GLU A 59 -5.07 -2.44 -9.10
CA GLU A 59 -5.08 -2.04 -7.70
C GLU A 59 -3.86 -2.66 -7.01
N SER A 60 -3.29 -1.96 -6.04
CA SER A 60 -2.33 -2.56 -5.11
C SER A 60 -2.58 -2.05 -3.69
N TYR A 61 -2.44 -2.96 -2.74
CA TYR A 61 -2.76 -2.73 -1.34
C TYR A 61 -1.49 -2.72 -0.52
N VAL A 62 -1.32 -1.70 0.31
CA VAL A 62 -0.16 -1.57 1.21
C VAL A 62 -0.66 -1.61 2.64
N ARG A 63 0.03 -2.39 3.49
CA ARG A 63 -0.16 -2.37 4.94
C ARG A 63 1.17 -2.08 5.61
N LEU A 64 1.20 -1.13 6.52
CA LEU A 64 2.39 -0.72 7.26
C LEU A 64 2.12 -0.79 8.76
N SER A 65 3.04 -1.36 9.53
CA SER A 65 2.97 -1.39 10.99
C SER A 65 4.35 -1.64 11.59
N SER A 66 4.58 -1.16 12.82
CA SER A 66 5.76 -1.56 13.60
C SER A 66 5.62 -2.96 14.21
N ASN A 67 4.41 -3.52 14.22
CA ASN A 67 4.17 -4.90 14.63
C ASN A 67 3.98 -5.81 13.41
N LYS A 68 4.91 -6.76 13.25
CA LYS A 68 4.91 -7.74 12.16
C LYS A 68 3.62 -8.56 12.07
N ASP A 69 2.99 -8.86 13.19
CA ASP A 69 1.81 -9.73 13.24
C ASP A 69 0.58 -9.09 12.59
N LEU A 70 0.54 -7.75 12.60
CA LEU A 70 -0.57 -6.99 12.04
C LEU A 70 -0.52 -6.85 10.50
N VAL A 71 0.61 -7.18 9.86
CA VAL A 71 0.80 -7.05 8.39
C VAL A 71 0.88 -8.41 7.66
N ARG A 72 0.60 -9.53 8.35
CA ARG A 72 0.75 -10.88 7.76
C ARG A 72 -0.37 -11.29 6.80
N THR A 73 -1.48 -10.55 6.76
CA THR A 73 -2.63 -10.88 5.93
C THR A 73 -2.39 -10.52 4.46
N ASN A 74 -2.78 -11.42 3.55
CA ASN A 74 -2.78 -11.24 2.10
C ASN A 74 -4.16 -10.82 1.56
N GLU A 75 -5.08 -10.43 2.43
CA GLU A 75 -6.42 -9.97 2.03
C GLU A 75 -6.35 -8.64 1.27
N GLN A 76 -7.45 -8.25 0.64
CA GLN A 76 -7.59 -6.92 0.06
C GLN A 76 -7.77 -5.86 1.16
N VAL A 77 -7.40 -4.61 0.88
CA VAL A 77 -7.69 -3.48 1.77
C VAL A 77 -9.05 -2.89 1.37
N TYR A 78 -10.09 -3.24 2.13
CA TYR A 78 -11.46 -2.74 1.91
C TYR A 78 -11.68 -1.34 2.49
N GLY A 79 -11.06 -1.05 3.64
CA GLY A 79 -11.09 0.26 4.29
C GLY A 79 -9.69 0.91 4.30
N PRO A 80 -9.25 1.53 3.20
CA PRO A 80 -7.98 2.24 3.18
C PRO A 80 -8.08 3.56 3.97
N HIS A 81 -7.03 3.90 4.72
CA HIS A 81 -6.89 5.23 5.31
C HIS A 81 -6.46 6.26 4.25
N PHE A 82 -5.69 5.80 3.25
CA PHE A 82 -5.19 6.63 2.16
C PHE A 82 -5.41 5.94 0.82
N VAL A 83 -5.80 6.73 -0.18
CA VAL A 83 -5.96 6.28 -1.55
C VAL A 83 -5.08 7.13 -2.46
N ALA A 84 -4.27 6.50 -3.29
CA ALA A 84 -3.49 7.15 -4.33
C ALA A 84 -4.04 6.73 -5.69
N VAL A 85 -4.38 7.70 -6.54
CA VAL A 85 -4.90 7.46 -7.90
C VAL A 85 -3.89 8.06 -8.87
N LEU A 86 -3.23 7.20 -9.65
CA LEU A 86 -2.19 7.60 -10.60
C LEU A 86 -2.76 7.98 -11.98
N ASP A 87 -4.04 7.71 -12.20
CA ASP A 87 -4.75 7.98 -13.45
C ASP A 87 -6.14 8.53 -13.14
N GLU A 88 -6.39 9.77 -13.55
CA GLU A 88 -7.67 10.47 -13.34
C GLU A 88 -8.87 9.75 -13.98
N THR A 89 -8.64 8.91 -14.99
CA THR A 89 -9.70 8.15 -15.68
C THR A 89 -10.27 6.99 -14.85
N LEU A 90 -9.74 6.75 -13.64
CA LEU A 90 -10.20 5.72 -12.70
C LEU A 90 -11.12 6.28 -11.59
N LEU A 91 -11.42 7.59 -11.62
CA LEU A 91 -12.32 8.27 -10.68
C LEU A 91 -13.79 8.17 -11.09
#